data_AF-A0A0C9QB04-F1
#
_entry.id   AF-A0A0C9QB04-F1
#
_cell.length_a   1.000
_cell.length_b   1.000
_cell.length_c   1.000
_cell.angle_alpha   90.00
_cell.angle_beta   90.00
_cell.angle_gamma   90.00
#
_symmetry.space_group_name_H-M   'P 1'
#
loop_
_entity.id
_entity.type
_entity.pdbx_description
1 polymer ?
#
loop_
_entity_poly.entity_id
_entity_poly.type
_entity_poly.pdbx_seq_one_letter_code
_entity_poly.pdbx_strand_id
1 'polypeptide(L)'
;QGRINYETMNDTKGILGAVTVERFNGEKQELKNWVTTSFPLESEQIMLTSATLKSEMKANVVPKSKILRNGPVIYHGEFTVEKLGDTYLNPTGWGKGVAYINGFNLGRYWPLIGPQTTLYLPKDLLNVGTNTLVLLEYQRANLNEATGEYTVTLDDKPQLDG
;
A
#
# COMPACT_ATOMS: atom_id res chain seq x y z
N GLN A 1 -9.54 -5.80 -1.13
CA GLN A 1 -10.97 -5.63 -0.82
C GLN A 1 -11.37 -6.68 0.20
N GLY A 2 -12.46 -6.45 0.95
CA GLY A 2 -13.05 -7.46 1.82
C GLY A 2 -13.84 -8.51 1.05
N ARG A 3 -14.24 -9.59 1.72
CA ARG A 3 -15.31 -10.47 1.22
C ARG A 3 -16.66 -9.76 1.31
N ILE A 4 -17.59 -10.09 0.43
CA ILE A 4 -19.00 -9.69 0.52
C ILE A 4 -19.53 -10.17 1.88
N ASN A 5 -20.23 -9.29 2.58
CA ASN A 5 -20.72 -9.51 3.94
C ASN A 5 -22.25 -9.57 4.05
N TYR A 6 -22.96 -9.56 2.92
CA TYR A 6 -24.42 -9.63 2.87
C TYR A 6 -24.85 -10.59 1.75
N GLU A 7 -25.78 -11.49 2.06
CA GLU A 7 -26.41 -12.48 1.15
C GLU A 7 -25.48 -13.45 0.39
N THR A 8 -24.16 -13.32 0.49
CA THR A 8 -23.18 -14.22 -0.13
C THR A 8 -22.23 -14.77 0.93
N MET A 9 -22.26 -16.08 1.13
CA MET A 9 -21.43 -16.75 2.14
C MET A 9 -20.06 -17.19 1.57
N ASN A 10 -20.00 -17.51 0.27
CA ASN A 10 -18.83 -18.12 -0.36
C ASN A 10 -18.17 -17.18 -1.38
N ASP A 11 -17.51 -16.15 -0.87
CA ASP A 11 -16.75 -15.20 -1.69
C ASP A 11 -15.26 -15.56 -1.69
N THR A 12 -14.92 -16.62 -2.43
CA THR A 12 -13.53 -17.00 -2.71
C THR A 12 -12.84 -15.92 -3.55
N LYS A 13 -11.56 -15.68 -3.28
CA LYS A 13 -10.80 -14.56 -3.87
C LYS A 13 -9.68 -15.06 -4.77
N GLY A 14 -9.31 -14.24 -5.74
CA GLY A 14 -8.29 -14.53 -6.74
C GLY A 14 -8.90 -14.76 -8.12
N ILE A 15 -8.20 -15.52 -8.95
CA ILE A 15 -8.67 -15.93 -10.27
C ILE A 15 -9.49 -17.21 -10.09
N LEU A 16 -10.81 -17.13 -10.31
CA LEU A 16 -11.75 -18.22 -10.02
C LEU A 16 -12.04 -19.13 -11.22
N GLY A 17 -11.50 -18.81 -12.39
CA GLY A 17 -11.74 -19.55 -13.62
C GLY A 17 -10.54 -19.53 -14.55
N ALA A 18 -10.69 -20.17 -15.71
CA ALA A 18 -9.66 -20.22 -16.73
C ALA A 18 -9.26 -18.80 -17.19
N VAL A 19 -7.96 -18.57 -17.33
CA VAL A 19 -7.42 -17.36 -17.97
C VAL A 19 -7.06 -17.74 -19.40
N THR A 20 -7.54 -16.98 -20.38
CA THR A 20 -7.28 -17.24 -21.79
C THR A 20 -6.57 -16.07 -22.46
N VAL A 21 -5.65 -16.38 -23.38
CA VAL A 21 -5.14 -15.40 -24.35
C VAL A 21 -5.88 -15.61 -25.67
N GLU A 22 -6.44 -14.52 -26.20
CA GLU A 22 -7.04 -14.50 -27.53
C GLU A 22 -5.99 -14.11 -28.57
N ARG A 23 -5.82 -14.96 -29.58
CA ARG A 23 -4.92 -14.72 -30.70
C ARG A 23 -5.63 -13.85 -31.75
N PHE A 24 -4.86 -13.21 -32.63
CA PHE A 24 -5.42 -12.35 -33.69
C PHE A 24 -6.40 -13.06 -34.64
N ASN A 25 -6.34 -14.38 -34.74
CA ASN A 25 -7.28 -15.22 -35.51
C ASN A 25 -8.59 -15.52 -34.76
N GLY A 26 -8.79 -14.97 -33.56
CA GLY A 26 -9.96 -15.20 -32.70
C GLY A 26 -9.89 -16.48 -31.86
N GLU A 27 -8.82 -17.27 -31.97
CA GLU A 27 -8.66 -18.49 -31.17
C GLU A 27 -8.29 -18.15 -29.72
N LYS A 28 -8.99 -18.77 -28.76
CA LYS A 28 -8.71 -18.63 -27.33
C LYS A 28 -7.92 -19.82 -26.83
N GLN A 29 -6.73 -19.55 -26.31
CA GLN A 29 -5.90 -20.54 -25.65
C GLN A 29 -5.92 -20.32 -24.13
N GLU A 30 -6.29 -21.36 -23.39
CA GLU A 30 -6.19 -21.36 -21.93
C GLU A 30 -4.73 -21.39 -21.45
N LEU A 31 -4.40 -20.53 -20.50
CA LEU A 31 -3.11 -20.48 -19.82
C LEU A 31 -3.08 -21.46 -18.64
N LYS A 32 -2.05 -22.30 -18.61
CA LYS A 32 -1.84 -23.36 -17.62
C LYS A 32 -0.45 -23.24 -16.98
N ASN A 33 -0.14 -24.11 -16.01
CA ASN A 33 1.16 -24.19 -15.32
C ASN A 33 1.53 -22.93 -14.52
N TRP A 34 0.58 -22.43 -13.74
CA TRP A 34 0.76 -21.26 -12.89
C TRP A 34 1.75 -21.52 -11.76
N VAL A 35 2.63 -20.55 -11.52
CA VAL A 35 3.37 -20.41 -10.26
C VAL A 35 2.62 -19.38 -9.42
N THR A 36 2.19 -19.77 -8.21
CA THR A 36 1.45 -18.88 -7.31
C THR A 36 2.34 -18.48 -6.14
N THR A 37 2.47 -17.17 -5.93
CA THR A 37 3.20 -16.61 -4.79
C THR A 37 2.23 -15.86 -3.90
N SER A 38 2.22 -16.21 -2.61
CA SER A 38 1.45 -15.49 -1.60
C SER A 38 2.27 -14.31 -1.06
N PHE A 39 1.60 -13.17 -0.86
CA PHE A 39 2.13 -12.02 -0.14
C PHE A 39 1.18 -11.72 1.03
N PRO A 40 1.41 -12.35 2.20
CA PRO A 40 0.59 -12.14 3.38
C PRO A 40 0.65 -10.67 3.84
N LEU A 41 -0.48 -10.12 4.29
CA LEU A 41 -0.62 -8.71 4.72
C LEU A 41 -0.67 -8.57 6.25
N GLU A 42 -0.35 -9.65 6.95
CA GLU A 42 -0.21 -9.71 8.39
C GLU A 42 0.93 -8.79 8.83
N SER A 43 0.68 -8.03 9.89
CA SER A 43 1.62 -7.04 10.43
C SER A 43 3.02 -7.58 10.66
N GLU A 44 3.15 -8.79 11.19
CA GLU A 44 4.43 -9.45 11.43
C GLU A 44 5.22 -9.65 10.13
N GLN A 45 4.56 -10.16 9.08
CA GLN A 45 5.20 -10.39 7.79
C GLN A 45 5.65 -9.08 7.14
N ILE A 46 4.82 -8.04 7.22
CA ILE A 46 5.17 -6.70 6.72
C ILE A 46 6.35 -6.11 7.49
N MET A 47 6.38 -6.26 8.81
CA MET A 47 7.48 -5.79 9.64
C MET A 47 8.79 -6.51 9.31
N LEU A 48 8.76 -7.84 9.18
CA LEU A 48 9.92 -8.62 8.75
C LEU A 48 10.44 -8.15 7.38
N THR A 49 9.55 -8.01 6.39
CA THR A 49 9.90 -7.52 5.06
C THR A 49 10.49 -6.11 5.12
N SER A 50 9.90 -5.19 5.90
CA SER A 50 10.43 -3.82 6.05
C SER A 50 11.81 -3.78 6.69
N ALA A 51 12.06 -4.63 7.69
CA ALA A 51 13.35 -4.72 8.39
C ALA A 51 14.44 -5.25 7.45
N THR A 52 14.14 -6.31 6.70
CA THR A 52 15.02 -6.84 5.66
C THR A 52 15.33 -5.78 4.61
N LEU A 53 14.30 -5.11 4.06
CA LEU A 53 14.47 -4.05 3.06
C LEU A 53 15.31 -2.89 3.60
N LYS A 54 15.08 -2.45 4.85
CA LYS A 54 15.88 -1.39 5.48
C LYS A 54 17.36 -1.78 5.58
N SER A 55 17.66 -3.06 5.84
CA SER A 55 19.04 -3.56 5.88
C SER A 55 19.68 -3.63 4.49
N GLU A 56 18.92 -4.04 3.47
CA GLU A 56 19.39 -4.18 2.09
C GLU A 56 19.54 -2.83 1.38
N MET A 57 18.67 -1.86 1.66
CA MET A 57 18.76 -0.50 1.11
C MET A 57 20.04 0.23 1.52
N LYS A 58 20.60 -0.10 2.70
CA LYS A 58 21.92 0.40 3.12
C LYS A 58 23.06 -0.21 2.31
N ALA A 59 22.86 -1.39 1.72
CA ALA A 59 23.86 -2.12 0.95
C ALA A 59 23.75 -1.86 -0.56
N ASN A 60 22.54 -1.65 -1.08
CA ASN A 60 22.26 -1.55 -2.51
C ASN A 60 21.33 -0.36 -2.80
N VAL A 61 21.92 0.80 -3.13
CA VAL A 61 21.15 1.95 -3.62
C VAL A 61 20.76 1.70 -5.08
N VAL A 62 19.53 1.22 -5.31
CA VAL A 62 18.98 1.13 -6.67
C VAL A 62 18.69 2.54 -7.18
N PRO A 63 19.14 2.92 -8.39
CA PRO A 63 18.80 4.23 -8.96
C PRO A 63 17.29 4.45 -9.02
N LYS A 64 16.81 5.63 -8.60
CA LYS A 64 15.38 6.00 -8.61
C LYS A 64 14.70 5.80 -9.97
N SER A 65 15.46 5.81 -11.07
CA SER A 65 14.99 5.57 -12.44
C SER A 65 14.53 4.12 -12.71
N LYS A 66 14.96 3.15 -11.88
CA LYS A 66 14.56 1.73 -11.99
C LYS A 66 13.41 1.34 -11.07
N ILE A 67 12.94 2.26 -10.22
CA ILE A 67 11.79 2.00 -9.34
C ILE A 67 10.53 2.05 -10.19
N LEU A 68 9.73 0.99 -10.16
CA LEU A 68 8.41 0.97 -10.77
C LEU A 68 7.55 2.04 -10.12
N ARG A 69 7.25 3.12 -10.87
CA ARG A 69 6.36 4.18 -10.38
C ARG A 69 4.89 3.80 -10.51
N ASN A 70 4.62 2.88 -11.44
CA ASN A 70 3.31 2.35 -11.73
C ASN A 70 3.33 0.83 -11.46
N GLY A 71 2.64 0.40 -10.41
CA GLY A 71 2.58 -1.00 -9.99
C GLY A 71 2.87 -1.22 -8.50
N PRO A 72 2.91 -2.49 -8.06
CA PRO A 72 3.04 -2.86 -6.66
C PRO A 72 4.45 -2.60 -6.12
N VAL A 73 4.57 -1.70 -5.13
CA VAL A 73 5.84 -1.37 -4.45
C VAL A 73 5.60 -1.15 -2.96
N ILE A 74 6.58 -1.57 -2.14
CA ILE A 74 6.62 -1.27 -0.71
C ILE A 74 7.47 -0.03 -0.48
N TYR A 75 6.87 1.00 0.13
CA TYR A 75 7.57 2.20 0.57
C TYR A 75 7.73 2.18 2.08
N HIS A 76 8.89 2.62 2.56
CA HIS A 76 9.21 2.73 3.97
C HIS A 76 9.69 4.15 4.27
N GLY A 77 9.17 4.75 5.34
CA GLY A 77 9.58 6.06 5.85
C GLY A 77 9.65 6.08 7.37
N GLU A 78 10.40 7.03 7.92
CA GLU A 78 10.47 7.29 9.36
C GLU A 78 10.20 8.77 9.62
N PHE A 79 9.50 9.08 10.70
CA PHE A 79 9.22 10.44 11.13
C PHE A 79 9.28 10.56 12.66
N THR A 80 9.56 11.76 13.17
CA THR A 80 9.70 12.02 14.60
C THR A 80 8.48 12.77 15.12
N VAL A 81 7.95 12.32 16.27
CA VAL A 81 6.81 12.96 16.96
C VAL A 81 7.26 13.47 18.32
N GLU A 82 7.05 14.76 18.59
CA GLU A 82 7.37 15.37 19.89
C GLU A 82 6.19 15.34 20.86
N LYS A 83 4.97 15.47 20.34
CA LYS A 83 3.73 15.48 21.10
C LYS A 83 2.70 14.55 20.45
N LEU A 84 2.17 13.64 21.25
CA LEU A 84 1.13 12.72 20.79
C LEU A 84 -0.21 13.42 20.61
N GLY A 85 -0.89 13.07 19.54
CA GLY A 85 -2.23 13.54 19.21
C GLY A 85 -2.82 12.64 18.14
N ASP A 86 -4.15 12.56 18.13
CA ASP A 86 -4.86 11.91 17.05
C ASP A 86 -4.65 12.73 15.77
N THR A 87 -4.52 12.04 14.64
CA THR A 87 -4.27 12.66 13.35
C THR A 87 -4.83 11.80 12.21
N TYR A 88 -4.60 12.21 10.97
CA TYR A 88 -5.11 11.53 9.80
C TYR A 88 -4.00 11.39 8.76
N LEU A 89 -3.64 10.15 8.41
CA LEU A 89 -2.73 9.89 7.31
C LEU A 89 -3.42 10.29 6.00
N ASN A 90 -2.83 11.23 5.27
CA ASN A 90 -3.33 11.72 3.99
C ASN A 90 -2.41 11.27 2.84
N PRO A 91 -2.81 10.23 2.09
CA PRO A 91 -2.11 9.73 0.91
C PRO A 91 -2.51 10.44 -0.39
N THR A 92 -2.97 11.69 -0.35
CA THR A 92 -3.29 12.44 -1.58
C THR A 92 -2.11 12.43 -2.55
N GLY A 93 -2.40 12.18 -3.82
CA GLY A 93 -1.41 12.00 -4.89
C GLY A 93 -1.02 10.54 -5.15
N TRP A 94 -1.16 9.67 -4.14
CA TRP A 94 -0.96 8.21 -4.28
C TRP A 94 -2.13 7.54 -5.00
N GLY A 95 -1.95 6.28 -5.39
CA GLY A 95 -2.93 5.48 -6.10
C GLY A 95 -3.88 4.73 -5.18
N LYS A 96 -3.52 3.49 -4.86
CA LYS A 96 -4.34 2.58 -4.05
C LYS A 96 -3.43 1.64 -3.27
N GLY A 97 -3.68 1.49 -1.98
CA GLY A 97 -2.80 0.67 -1.17
C GLY A 97 -3.29 0.38 0.24
N VAL A 98 -2.34 -0.02 1.08
CA VAL A 98 -2.52 -0.30 2.51
C VAL A 98 -1.41 0.39 3.29
N ALA A 99 -1.76 1.03 4.40
CA ALA A 99 -0.80 1.74 5.25
C ALA A 99 -0.59 1.02 6.59
N TYR A 100 0.64 1.07 7.08
CA TYR A 100 1.01 0.58 8.41
C TYR A 100 1.78 1.65 9.17
N ILE A 101 1.45 1.85 10.44
CA ILE A 101 2.18 2.72 11.37
C ILE A 101 2.73 1.86 12.49
N ASN A 102 4.04 1.88 12.71
CA ASN A 102 4.70 1.07 13.74
C ASN A 102 4.30 -0.42 13.69
N GLY A 103 4.11 -0.94 12.47
CA GLY A 103 3.66 -2.32 12.22
C GLY A 103 2.15 -2.55 12.35
N PHE A 104 1.37 -1.60 12.88
CA PHE A 104 -0.08 -1.71 12.94
C PHE A 104 -0.72 -1.42 11.57
N ASN A 105 -1.59 -2.29 11.07
CA ASN A 105 -2.31 -2.08 9.81
C ASN A 105 -3.41 -1.02 9.98
N LEU A 106 -3.17 0.17 9.45
CA LEU A 106 -4.09 1.32 9.54
C LEU A 106 -5.30 1.16 8.61
N GLY A 107 -5.20 0.29 7.60
CA GLY A 107 -6.25 0.02 6.63
C GLY A 107 -5.88 0.41 5.21
N ARG A 108 -6.90 0.47 4.36
CA ARG A 108 -6.76 0.63 2.90
C ARG A 108 -7.03 2.08 2.52
N TYR A 109 -6.22 2.64 1.64
CA TYR A 109 -6.47 3.95 1.03
C TYR A 109 -6.77 3.82 -0.47
N TRP A 110 -7.59 4.73 -1.00
CA TRP A 110 -7.82 4.88 -2.44
C TRP A 110 -8.26 6.33 -2.80
N PRO A 111 -7.39 7.33 -2.57
CA PRO A 111 -7.74 8.75 -2.70
C PRO A 111 -8.07 9.18 -4.13
N LEU A 112 -7.64 8.42 -5.15
CA LEU A 112 -8.02 8.70 -6.55
C LEU A 112 -9.53 8.57 -6.81
N ILE A 113 -10.23 7.76 -6.00
CA ILE A 113 -11.65 7.47 -6.18
C ILE A 113 -12.49 8.03 -5.03
N GLY A 114 -11.95 8.03 -3.80
CA GLY A 114 -12.69 8.50 -2.62
C GLY A 114 -13.88 7.59 -2.27
N PRO A 115 -14.89 8.10 -1.52
CA PRO A 115 -14.96 9.45 -0.95
C PRO A 115 -14.02 9.65 0.24
N GLN A 116 -13.62 8.56 0.90
CA GLN A 116 -12.59 8.60 1.94
C GLN A 116 -11.20 8.83 1.33
N THR A 117 -10.58 9.94 1.71
CA THR A 117 -9.21 10.29 1.32
C THR A 117 -8.22 9.97 2.43
N THR A 118 -8.53 10.30 3.68
CA THR A 118 -7.61 10.11 4.82
C THR A 118 -7.93 8.89 5.69
N LEU A 119 -6.91 8.35 6.36
CA LEU A 119 -7.03 7.27 7.34
C LEU A 119 -6.83 7.82 8.74
N TYR A 120 -7.77 7.56 9.65
CA TYR A 120 -7.62 7.93 11.06
C TYR A 120 -6.42 7.21 11.68
N LEU A 121 -5.55 7.97 12.34
CA LEU A 121 -4.39 7.52 13.09
C LEU A 121 -4.56 7.89 14.56
N PRO A 122 -4.97 6.91 15.41
CA PRO A 122 -5.03 7.10 16.85
C PRO A 122 -3.64 7.42 17.43
N LYS A 123 -3.58 8.34 18.39
CA LYS A 123 -2.33 8.67 19.10
C LYS A 123 -1.67 7.47 19.77
N ASP A 124 -2.44 6.45 20.18
CA ASP A 124 -1.95 5.28 20.89
C ASP A 124 -1.12 4.35 19.99
N LEU A 125 -1.18 4.55 18.67
CA LEU A 125 -0.30 3.89 17.71
C LEU A 125 1.01 4.64 17.47
N LEU A 126 1.16 5.85 18.02
CA LEU A 126 2.34 6.70 17.89
C LEU A 126 3.23 6.62 19.13
N ASN A 127 4.54 6.74 18.91
CA ASN A 127 5.55 6.89 19.95
C ASN A 127 6.07 8.33 19.96
N VAL A 128 6.41 8.86 21.13
CA VAL A 128 7.28 10.05 21.19
C VAL A 128 8.66 9.63 20.69
N GLY A 129 9.23 10.38 19.75
CA GLY A 129 10.42 9.99 19.01
C GLY A 129 10.07 9.39 17.64
N THR A 130 10.86 8.41 17.20
CA THR A 130 10.77 7.85 15.84
C THR A 130 9.59 6.90 15.69
N ASN A 131 8.86 7.07 14.59
CA ASN A 131 7.76 6.24 14.14
C ASN A 131 8.04 5.75 12.72
N THR A 132 7.59 4.54 12.39
CA THR A 132 7.73 3.97 11.05
C THR A 132 6.42 4.01 10.29
N LEU A 133 6.50 4.32 9.00
CA LEU A 133 5.40 4.23 8.05
C LEU A 133 5.79 3.24 6.95
N VAL A 134 4.91 2.28 6.69
CA VAL A 134 5.01 1.40 5.51
C VAL A 134 3.77 1.57 4.65
N LEU A 135 3.97 1.82 3.35
CA LEU A 135 2.90 1.86 2.35
C LEU A 135 3.09 0.72 1.36
N LEU A 136 2.06 -0.11 1.20
CA LEU A 136 1.94 -1.08 0.12
C LEU A 136 1.13 -0.41 -1.00
N GLU A 137 1.79 0.25 -1.95
CA GLU A 137 1.16 0.92 -3.08
C GLU A 137 0.98 -0.05 -4.24
N TYR A 138 -0.20 -0.10 -4.86
CA TYR A 138 -0.52 -1.06 -5.92
C TYR A 138 -0.57 -0.45 -7.33
N GLN A 139 -0.72 0.86 -7.43
CA GLN A 139 -1.02 1.55 -8.68
C GLN A 139 0.01 2.62 -9.01
N ARG A 140 0.15 3.65 -8.17
CA ARG A 140 0.96 4.84 -8.48
C ARG A 140 1.49 5.52 -7.23
N ALA A 141 2.77 5.84 -7.23
CA ALA A 141 3.39 6.61 -6.14
C ALA A 141 3.34 8.12 -6.35
N ASN A 142 3.23 8.87 -5.25
CA ASN A 142 3.19 10.33 -5.24
C ASN A 142 4.60 10.94 -5.34
N LEU A 143 5.22 10.87 -6.51
CA LEU A 143 6.52 11.49 -6.76
C LEU A 143 6.34 12.98 -7.05
N ASN A 144 6.95 13.84 -6.23
CA ASN A 144 7.15 15.23 -6.60
C ASN A 144 8.29 15.30 -7.62
N GLU A 145 7.99 15.74 -8.86
CA GLU A 145 8.99 15.77 -9.94
C GLU A 145 10.08 16.84 -9.75
N ALA A 146 9.76 17.92 -9.04
CA ALA A 146 10.72 19.00 -8.78
C ALA A 146 11.74 18.61 -7.71
N THR A 147 11.31 17.92 -6.65
CA THR A 147 12.19 17.49 -5.55
C THR A 147 12.72 16.07 -5.71
N GLY A 148 12.04 15.25 -6.51
CA GLY A 148 12.31 13.82 -6.65
C GLY A 148 11.96 13.01 -5.40
N GLU A 149 11.12 13.56 -4.52
CA GLU A 149 10.73 12.95 -3.23
C GLU A 149 9.32 12.35 -3.29
N TYR A 150 9.11 11.30 -2.50
CA TYR A 150 7.79 10.71 -2.28
C TYR A 150 7.26 11.22 -0.94
N THR A 151 6.05 11.76 -0.91
CA THR A 151 5.51 12.40 0.29
C THR A 151 4.10 11.95 0.61
N VAL A 152 3.79 12.00 1.90
CA VAL A 152 2.48 11.77 2.52
C VAL A 152 2.39 12.75 3.69
N THR A 153 1.18 13.22 4.00
CA THR A 153 0.99 14.18 5.11
C THR A 153 0.19 13.57 6.25
N LEU A 154 0.29 14.20 7.42
CA LEU A 154 -0.56 13.96 8.57
C LEU A 154 -1.39 15.21 8.78
N ASP A 155 -2.69 15.08 8.64
CA ASP A 155 -3.64 16.20 8.70
C ASP A 155 -4.30 16.25 10.11
N ASP A 156 -4.77 17.43 10.51
CA ASP A 156 -5.48 17.62 11.79
C ASP A 156 -6.99 17.30 11.68
N LYS A 157 -7.50 17.11 10.46
CA LYS A 157 -8.92 16.84 10.17
C LYS A 157 -9.07 15.70 9.15
N PRO A 158 -10.17 14.93 9.26
CA PRO A 158 -10.47 13.91 8.27
C PRO A 158 -10.97 14.53 6.96
N GLN A 159 -10.76 13.82 5.85
CA GLN A 159 -11.37 14.12 4.54
C GLN A 159 -12.10 12.86 4.07
N LEU A 160 -13.43 12.87 4.13
CA LEU A 160 -14.27 11.69 3.95
C LEU A 160 -15.30 11.82 2.82
N ASP A 161 -15.41 13.00 2.23
CA ASP A 161 -16.47 13.42 1.32
C ASP A 161 -15.99 13.82 -0.08
N GLY A 162 -14.67 13.84 -0.33
CA GLY A 162 -14.08 14.16 -1.63
C GLY A 162 -13.92 15.64 -1.88
#